data_AF-A0A5E4YR02-F1
#
_entry.id   AF-A0A5E4YR02-F1
#
_cell.length_a   1.000
_cell.length_b   1.000
_cell.length_c   1.000
_cell.angle_alpha   90.00
_cell.angle_beta   90.00
_cell.angle_gamma   90.00
#
_symmetry.space_group_name_H-M   'P 1'
#
loop_
_entity.id
_entity.type
_entity.pdbx_description
1 polymer ?
#
loop_
_entity_poly.entity_id
_entity_poly.type
_entity_poly.pdbx_seq_one_letter_code
_entity_poly.pdbx_strand_id
1 'polypeptide(L)' 'MFATEIRQYQNGWCDAMRGAPCQSNELAYRLGYRDATN' A
#
# COMPACT_ATOMS: atom_id res chain seq x y z
N MET A 1 6.39 -7.83 -15.93
CA MET A 1 6.18 -6.39 -15.72
C MET A 1 5.28 -6.09 -14.51
N PHE A 2 4.26 -6.91 -14.21
CA PHE A 2 3.32 -6.71 -13.09
C PHE A 2 3.84 -7.02 -11.66
N ALA A 3 4.94 -7.76 -11.51
CA ALA A 3 5.41 -8.20 -10.18
C ALA A 3 5.81 -7.01 -9.26
N THR A 4 6.29 -5.92 -9.85
CA THR A 4 6.69 -4.72 -9.10
C THR A 4 5.46 -3.94 -8.62
N GLU A 5 4.42 -3.85 -9.44
CA GLU A 5 3.16 -3.16 -9.11
C GLU A 5 2.39 -3.91 -8.01
N ILE A 6 2.36 -5.25 -8.08
CA ILE A 6 1.76 -6.10 -7.03
C ILE A 6 2.49 -5.93 -5.70
N ARG A 7 3.83 -5.87 -5.71
CA ARG A 7 4.61 -5.60 -4.48
C ARG A 7 4.35 -4.22 -3.91
N GLN A 8 4.26 -3.19 -4.76
CA GLN A 8 3.97 -1.82 -4.32
C GLN A 8 2.59 -1.74 -3.66
N TYR A 9 1.58 -2.38 -4.24
CA TYR A 9 0.23 -2.45 -3.65
C TYR A 9 0.22 -3.20 -2.30
N GLN A 10 0.87 -4.37 -2.22
CA GLN A 10 0.98 -5.13 -0.97
C GLN A 10 1.68 -4.34 0.13
N ASN A 11 2.72 -3.57 -0.21
CA ASN A 11 3.40 -2.69 0.72
C ASN A 11 2.47 -1.56 1.18
N GLY A 12 1.73 -0.91 0.27
CA GLY A 12 0.77 0.13 0.63
C GLY A 12 -0.34 -0.37 1.56
N TRP A 13 -0.83 -1.59 1.36
CA TRP A 13 -1.80 -2.22 2.25
C TRP A 13 -1.22 -2.53 3.64
N CYS A 14 0.02 -3.05 3.70
CA CYS A 14 0.71 -3.29 4.96
C CYS A 14 1.02 -1.99 5.73
N ASP A 15 1.46 -0.94 5.03
CA ASP A 15 1.74 0.38 5.61
C ASP A 15 0.48 0.96 6.26
N ALA A 16 -0.65 0.91 5.53
CA ALA A 16 -1.94 1.38 6.01
C ALA A 16 -2.46 0.59 7.23
N MET A 17 -2.36 -0.75 7.20
CA MET A 17 -2.82 -1.61 8.29
C MET A 17 -1.98 -1.46 9.57
N ARG A 18 -0.69 -1.15 9.44
CA ARG A 18 0.25 -1.06 10.57
C ARG A 18 0.47 0.37 11.08
N GLY A 19 -0.09 1.38 10.41
CA GLY A 19 0.23 2.78 10.68
C GLY A 19 1.72 3.09 10.53
N ALA A 20 2.41 2.33 9.66
CA ALA A 20 3.85 2.41 9.48
C ALA A 20 4.23 3.57 8.54
N PRO A 21 5.42 4.16 8.68
CA PRO A 21 5.89 5.21 7.77
C PRO A 21 5.93 4.68 6.33
N CYS A 22 5.33 5.43 5.38
CA CYS A 22 5.16 5.01 3.99
C CYS A 22 6.48 4.56 3.35
N GLN A 23 6.63 3.25 3.13
CA GLN A 23 7.69 2.70 2.27
C GLN A 23 7.20 2.49 0.84
N SER A 24 5.88 2.59 0.64
CA SER A 24 5.18 2.54 -0.63
C SER A 24 5.04 3.94 -1.26
N ASN A 25 4.86 3.98 -2.58
CA ASN A 25 4.53 5.24 -3.26
C ASN A 25 3.15 5.78 -2.80
N GLU A 26 2.95 7.09 -2.92
CA GLU A 26 1.75 7.77 -2.40
C GLU A 26 0.44 7.18 -2.94
N LEU A 27 0.43 6.72 -4.20
CA LEU A 27 -0.72 6.09 -4.84
C LEU A 27 -1.06 4.74 -4.19
N ALA A 28 -0.07 3.87 -3.99
CA ALA A 28 -0.26 2.57 -3.36
C ALA A 28 -0.66 2.70 -1.89
N TYR A 29 -0.10 3.68 -1.17
CA TYR A 29 -0.51 3.97 0.19
C TYR A 29 -1.99 4.39 0.27
N ARG A 30 -2.44 5.32 -0.57
CA ARG A 30 -3.86 5.77 -0.59
C ARG A 30 -4.81 4.62 -0.96
N LEU A 31 -4.43 3.77 -1.91
CA LEU A 31 -5.21 2.59 -2.29
C LEU A 31 -5.29 1.59 -1.12
N GLY A 32 -4.15 1.25 -0.51
CA GLY A 32 -4.08 0.35 0.63
C GLY A 32 -4.88 0.87 1.83
N TYR A 33 -4.82 2.16 2.11
CA TYR A 33 -5.60 2.79 3.19
C TYR A 33 -7.10 2.74 2.95
N ARG A 34 -7.55 3.02 1.73
CA ARG A 34 -8.96 2.96 1.36
C ARG A 34 -9.54 1.54 1.44
N ASP A 35 -8.76 0.53 1.07
CA ASP A 35 -9.16 -0.87 1.19
C ASP A 35 -9.12 -1.36 2.64
N ALA A 36 -8.16 -0.91 3.45
CA ALA A 36 -8.04 -1.30 4.86
C ALA A 36 -9.10 -0.64 5.77
N THR A 37 -9.74 0.44 5.31
CA THR A 37 -10.76 1.20 6.08
C THR A 37 -12.20 0.94 5.61
N ASN A 38 -12.42 0.08 4.60
CA ASN A 38 -13.73 -0.51 4.29
C ASN A 38 -13.90 -1.85 5.00
#